data_AF-A0A522E8K3-F1
#
_entry.id   AF-A0A522E8K3-F1
#
_cell.length_a   1.000
_cell.length_b   1.000
_cell.length_c   1.000
_cell.angle_alpha   90.00
_cell.angle_beta   90.00
_cell.angle_gamma   90.00
#
_symmetry.space_group_name_H-M   'P 1'
#
loop_
_entity.id
_entity.type
_entity.pdbx_description
1 polymer ?
#
loop_
_entity_poly.entity_id
_entity_poly.type
_entity_poly.pdbx_seq_one_letter_code
_entity_poly.pdbx_strand_id
1 'polypeptide(L)'
;MKGNEGHPLVVPIKHFENLYELPDEYGHRIFEVSKKAAIAMKEARQCDGVTVLQNNEPAGDQHAFHYHLHLVPRFVGDHFSEELWKAQKSNPEDRVDYALALRSKLSA
;
A
#
# COMPACT_ATOMS: atom_id res chain seq x y z
N MET A 1 7.72 -5.37 -7.79
CA MET A 1 8.16 -6.76 -8.01
C MET A 1 7.13 -7.42 -8.91
N LYS A 2 7.51 -8.50 -9.59
CA LYS A 2 6.59 -9.16 -10.53
C LYS A 2 5.34 -9.64 -9.80
N GLY A 3 4.17 -9.14 -10.18
CA GLY A 3 2.88 -9.51 -9.59
C GLY A 3 2.34 -8.55 -8.51
N ASN A 4 3.15 -7.63 -7.97
CA ASN A 4 2.71 -6.67 -6.96
C ASN A 4 2.84 -5.18 -7.37
N GLU A 5 2.91 -4.95 -8.68
CA GLU A 5 2.97 -3.63 -9.28
C GLU A 5 1.70 -2.83 -9.00
N GLY A 6 1.84 -1.51 -8.87
CA GLY A 6 0.70 -0.60 -8.71
C GLY A 6 -0.08 -0.78 -7.40
N HIS A 7 0.55 -1.38 -6.37
CA HIS A 7 -0.07 -1.49 -5.06
C HIS A 7 -0.35 -0.08 -4.47
N PRO A 8 -1.53 0.14 -3.87
CA PRO A 8 -1.88 1.45 -3.35
C PRO A 8 -1.17 1.73 -2.01
N LEU A 9 -1.01 3.02 -1.74
CA LEU A 9 -0.61 3.57 -0.45
C LEU A 9 -1.80 4.29 0.18
N VAL A 10 -1.99 4.13 1.48
CA VAL A 10 -2.90 4.97 2.28
C VAL A 10 -2.07 5.99 3.04
N VAL A 11 -2.39 7.26 2.83
CA VAL A 11 -1.57 8.40 3.23
C VAL A 11 -2.46 9.50 3.82
N PRO A 12 -2.14 10.09 4.99
CA PRO A 12 -2.88 11.23 5.50
C PRO A 12 -2.64 12.48 4.64
N ILE A 13 -3.65 13.34 4.50
CA ILE A 13 -3.47 14.61 3.78
C ILE A 13 -2.53 15.55 4.55
N LYS A 14 -2.66 15.58 5.89
CA LYS A 14 -1.77 16.32 6.77
C LYS A 14 -0.44 15.58 6.91
N HIS A 15 0.65 16.33 6.96
CA HIS A 15 1.98 15.77 7.17
C HIS A 15 2.19 15.30 8.61
N PHE A 16 2.60 14.04 8.72
CA PHE A 16 3.17 13.40 9.90
C PHE A 16 4.31 12.52 9.37
N GLU A 17 5.48 12.53 10.01
CA GLU A 17 6.65 11.86 9.43
C GLU A 17 6.47 10.34 9.37
N ASN A 18 6.06 9.75 10.50
CA ASN A 18 6.04 8.30 10.73
C ASN A 18 4.92 7.95 11.72
N LEU A 19 4.91 6.70 12.19
CA LEU A 19 3.90 6.19 13.12
C LEU A 19 3.93 6.91 14.48
N TYR A 20 5.10 7.35 14.96
CA TYR A 20 5.26 7.89 16.31
C TYR A 20 4.63 9.28 16.45
N GLU A 21 4.54 10.02 15.36
CA GLU A 21 3.95 11.37 15.30
C GLU A 21 2.48 11.36 14.88
N LEU A 22 1.95 10.21 14.45
CA LEU A 22 0.60 10.09 13.93
C LEU A 22 -0.43 10.13 15.08
N PRO A 23 -1.34 11.12 15.12
CA PRO A 23 -2.38 11.15 16.15
C PRO A 23 -3.36 9.99 16.02
N ASP A 24 -3.89 9.49 17.13
CA ASP A 24 -4.79 8.32 17.18
C ASP A 24 -5.99 8.44 16.23
N GLU A 25 -6.58 9.64 16.10
CA GLU A 25 -7.71 9.87 15.20
C GLU A 25 -7.36 9.59 13.73
N TYR A 26 -6.13 9.91 13.31
CA TYR A 26 -5.62 9.60 11.98
C TYR A 26 -5.33 8.10 11.86
N GLY A 27 -4.76 7.49 12.90
CA GLY A 27 -4.54 6.05 12.96
C GLY A 27 -5.83 5.25 12.74
N HIS A 28 -6.90 5.58 13.46
CA HIS A 28 -8.21 4.96 13.29
C HIS A 28 -8.75 5.12 11.86
N ARG A 29 -8.70 6.35 11.32
CA ARG A 29 -9.21 6.63 9.97
C ARG A 29 -8.41 5.93 8.89
N ILE A 30 -7.09 5.89 9.02
CA ILE A 30 -6.20 5.18 8.10
C ILE A 30 -6.53 3.69 8.10
N PHE A 31 -6.70 3.06 9.26
CA PHE A 31 -7.04 1.64 9.30
C PHE A 31 -8.40 1.34 8.66
N GLU A 32 -9.40 2.21 8.87
CA GLU A 32 -10.71 2.09 8.21
C GLU A 32 -10.60 2.17 6.68
N VAL A 33 -9.86 3.16 6.17
CA VAL A 33 -9.63 3.34 4.72
C VAL A 33 -8.82 2.17 4.16
N SER A 34 -7.80 1.71 4.87
CA SER A 34 -6.96 0.59 4.47
C SER A 34 -7.75 -0.71 4.35
N LYS A 35 -8.68 -0.98 5.27
CA LYS A 35 -9.59 -2.12 5.16
C LYS A 35 -10.42 -2.06 3.88
N LYS A 36 -11.03 -0.91 3.59
CA LYS A 36 -11.85 -0.70 2.37
C LYS A 36 -11.01 -0.88 1.10
N ALA A 37 -9.84 -0.26 1.05
CA ALA A 37 -8.92 -0.35 -0.07
C ALA A 37 -8.35 -1.76 -0.26
N ALA A 38 -8.05 -2.49 0.81
CA ALA A 38 -7.56 -3.87 0.72
C ALA A 38 -8.62 -4.82 0.14
N ILE A 39 -9.89 -4.69 0.53
CA ILE A 39 -11.00 -5.48 -0.03
C ILE A 39 -11.16 -5.16 -1.52
N ALA A 40 -11.28 -3.88 -1.86
CA ALA A 40 -11.42 -3.43 -3.25
C ALA A 40 -10.24 -3.88 -4.13
N MET A 41 -9.01 -3.80 -3.61
CA MET A 41 -7.82 -4.28 -4.31
C MET A 41 -7.85 -5.79 -4.51
N LYS A 42 -8.26 -6.57 -3.48
CA LYS A 42 -8.36 -8.02 -3.59
C LYS A 42 -9.32 -8.43 -4.71
N GLU A 43 -10.45 -7.76 -4.81
CA GLU A 43 -11.40 -7.98 -5.90
C GLU A 43 -10.88 -7.51 -7.27
N ALA A 44 -10.25 -6.34 -7.34
CA ALA A 44 -9.72 -5.80 -8.58
C ALA A 44 -8.57 -6.65 -9.15
N ARG A 45 -7.74 -7.21 -8.28
CA ARG A 45 -6.53 -7.96 -8.64
C ARG A 45 -6.72 -9.47 -8.62
N GLN A 46 -7.82 -9.97 -8.06
CA GLN A 46 -8.06 -11.40 -7.83
C GLN A 46 -6.86 -12.05 -7.13
N CYS A 47 -6.29 -11.36 -6.14
CA CYS A 47 -5.11 -11.83 -5.43
C CYS A 47 -5.50 -12.74 -4.25
N ASP A 48 -4.59 -13.64 -3.88
CA ASP A 48 -4.84 -14.65 -2.83
C ASP A 48 -4.85 -14.01 -1.43
N GLY A 49 -4.05 -12.96 -1.23
CA GLY A 49 -3.94 -12.24 0.04
C GLY A 49 -3.48 -10.79 -0.12
N VAL A 50 -3.31 -10.12 1.02
CA VAL A 50 -2.81 -8.73 1.09
C VAL A 50 -1.81 -8.62 2.24
N THR A 51 -0.61 -8.10 1.96
CA THR A 51 0.32 -7.65 3.00
C THR A 51 0.03 -6.19 3.31
N VAL A 52 -0.11 -5.86 4.60
CA VAL A 52 -0.15 -4.48 5.08
C VAL A 52 1.20 -4.17 5.72
N LEU A 53 1.93 -3.17 5.20
CA LEU A 53 3.29 -2.85 5.65
C LEU A 53 3.43 -1.34 5.90
N GLN A 54 4.08 -0.99 7.00
CA GLN A 54 4.39 0.39 7.38
C GLN A 54 5.80 0.42 7.95
N ASN A 55 6.62 1.34 7.46
CA ASN A 55 8.04 1.45 7.80
C ASN A 55 8.29 2.77 8.52
N ASN A 56 9.13 2.74 9.56
CA ASN A 56 9.52 3.91 10.34
C ASN A 56 11.05 4.02 10.37
N GLU A 57 11.56 5.21 10.10
CA GLU A 57 12.99 5.56 10.07
C GLU A 57 13.81 4.80 9.00
N PRO A 58 15.04 5.24 8.68
CA PRO A 58 15.90 4.53 7.73
C PRO A 58 16.18 3.07 8.11
N ALA A 59 16.27 2.76 9.42
CA ALA A 59 16.50 1.39 9.89
C ALA A 59 15.29 0.46 9.66
N GLY A 60 14.08 1.02 9.56
CA GLY A 60 12.88 0.30 9.15
C GLY A 60 12.62 0.33 7.65
N ASP A 61 13.56 0.83 6.84
CA ASP A 61 13.44 1.02 5.39
C ASP A 61 12.38 2.06 4.99
N GLN A 62 12.23 3.13 5.78
CA GLN A 62 11.44 4.30 5.40
C GLN A 62 12.27 5.23 4.50
N HIS A 63 11.79 5.50 3.29
CA HIS A 63 12.45 6.39 2.33
C HIS A 63 11.69 7.69 2.04
N ALA A 64 10.38 7.71 2.32
CA ALA A 64 9.56 8.92 2.28
C ALA A 64 9.15 9.28 3.71
N PHE A 65 9.67 10.40 4.21
CA PHE A 65 9.42 10.94 5.56
C PHE A 65 8.05 11.61 5.66
N HIS A 66 7.02 10.87 5.27
CA HIS A 66 5.62 11.21 5.42
C HIS A 66 4.87 9.88 5.53
N TYR A 67 4.06 9.70 6.57
CA TYR A 67 3.40 8.43 6.87
C TYR A 67 2.74 7.84 5.62
N HIS A 68 3.00 6.56 5.35
CA HIS A 68 2.34 5.82 4.28
C HIS A 68 2.20 4.35 4.67
N LEU A 69 1.01 3.80 4.43
CA LEU A 69 0.70 2.40 4.64
C LEU A 69 0.61 1.68 3.29
N HIS A 70 1.46 0.69 3.06
CA HIS A 70 1.42 -0.14 1.87
C HIS A 70 0.34 -1.21 1.98
N LEU A 71 -0.43 -1.39 0.90
CA LEU A 71 -1.35 -2.52 0.74
C LEU A 71 -0.89 -3.35 -0.45
N VAL A 72 -0.07 -4.36 -0.22
CA VAL A 72 0.57 -5.13 -1.29
C VAL A 72 -0.27 -6.36 -1.64
N PRO A 73 -0.77 -6.51 -2.89
CA PRO A 73 -1.49 -7.72 -3.29
C PRO A 73 -0.51 -8.90 -3.33
N ARG A 74 -0.96 -10.06 -2.86
CA ARG A 74 -0.14 -11.26 -2.69
C ARG A 74 -0.69 -12.42 -3.50
N PHE A 75 0.21 -13.18 -4.10
CA PHE A 75 -0.12 -14.38 -4.87
C PHE A 75 0.67 -15.57 -4.33
N VAL A 76 0.09 -16.76 -4.36
CA VAL A 76 0.80 -17.98 -3.98
C VAL A 76 2.07 -18.13 -4.84
N GLY A 77 3.22 -18.25 -4.18
CA GLY A 77 4.51 -18.37 -4.86
C GLY A 77 5.09 -17.06 -5.40
N ASP A 78 4.65 -15.90 -4.91
CA ASP A 78 5.17 -14.58 -5.36
C ASP A 78 6.56 -14.20 -4.82
N HIS A 79 7.18 -15.06 -4.01
CA HIS A 79 8.51 -14.85 -3.40
C HIS A 79 8.67 -13.50 -2.68
N PHE A 80 7.57 -12.93 -2.17
CA PHE A 80 7.58 -11.55 -1.65
C PHE A 80 8.67 -11.28 -0.61
N SER A 81 8.88 -12.18 0.35
CA SER A 81 9.88 -12.01 1.41
C SER A 81 11.31 -11.96 0.89
N GLU A 82 11.60 -12.61 -0.25
CA GLU A 82 12.93 -12.66 -0.86
C GLU A 82 13.25 -11.40 -1.69
N GLU A 83 12.19 -10.72 -2.12
CA GLU A 83 12.24 -9.63 -3.10
C GLU A 83 11.78 -8.28 -2.53
N LEU A 84 11.28 -8.25 -1.29
CA LEU A 84 10.71 -7.06 -0.63
C LEU A 84 11.62 -5.83 -0.75
N TRP A 85 12.91 -6.01 -0.48
CA TRP A 85 13.90 -4.94 -0.46
C TRP A 85 14.54 -4.67 -1.83
N LYS A 86 14.05 -5.31 -2.89
CA LYS A 86 14.48 -5.11 -4.28
C LYS A 86 13.43 -4.33 -5.08
N ALA A 87 12.57 -3.58 -4.38
CA ALA A 87 11.52 -2.81 -5.00
C ALA A 87 12.10 -1.80 -6.01
N GLN A 88 11.46 -1.71 -7.18
CA GLN A 88 11.82 -0.79 -8.24
C GLN A 88 10.78 0.33 -8.34
N LYS A 89 11.22 1.53 -8.72
CA LYS A 89 10.32 2.64 -9.01
C LYS A 89 9.56 2.33 -10.29
N SER A 90 8.22 2.30 -10.21
CA SER A 90 7.34 2.28 -11.38
C SER A 90 7.21 3.68 -12.00
N ASN A 91 7.00 3.80 -13.30
CA ASN A 91 6.64 5.08 -13.91
C ASN A 91 5.17 5.42 -13.61
N PRO A 92 4.77 6.70 -13.59
CA PRO A 92 3.37 7.10 -13.33
C PRO A 92 2.36 6.49 -14.31
N GLU A 93 2.71 6.41 -15.59
CA GLU A 93 1.88 5.87 -16.67
C GLU A 93 1.51 4.40 -16.43
N ASP A 94 2.43 3.60 -15.89
CA ASP A 94 2.21 2.17 -15.58
C ASP A 94 1.19 1.97 -14.45
N ARG A 95 0.84 3.03 -13.72
CA ARG A 95 -0.06 2.97 -12.55
C ARG A 95 -1.52 3.22 -12.90
N VAL A 96 -1.80 3.76 -14.09
CA VAL A 96 -3.14 4.25 -14.46
C VAL A 96 -4.17 3.13 -14.42
N ASP A 97 -3.87 2.00 -15.06
CA ASP A 97 -4.79 0.86 -15.12
C ASP A 97 -5.07 0.27 -13.74
N TYR A 98 -4.05 0.17 -12.89
CA TYR A 98 -4.20 -0.29 -11.51
C TYR A 98 -5.07 0.65 -10.68
N ALA A 99 -4.87 1.96 -10.84
CA ALA A 99 -5.66 2.97 -10.15
C ALA A 99 -7.13 2.96 -10.59
N LEU A 100 -7.40 2.81 -11.90
CA LEU A 100 -8.76 2.70 -12.44
C LEU A 100 -9.46 1.43 -11.97
N ALA A 101 -8.77 0.30 -12.00
CA ALA A 101 -9.29 -0.98 -11.51
C ALA A 101 -9.66 -0.89 -10.02
N LEU A 102 -8.77 -0.36 -9.18
CA LEU A 102 -9.04 -0.16 -7.76
C LEU A 102 -10.22 0.79 -7.55
N ARG A 103 -10.26 1.92 -8.25
CA ARG A 103 -11.34 2.91 -8.14
C ARG A 103 -12.69 2.30 -8.48
N SER A 104 -12.76 1.42 -9.49
CA SER A 104 -14.00 0.73 -9.87
C SER A 104 -14.59 -0.14 -8.77
N LYS A 105 -13.76 -0.59 -7.80
CA LYS A 105 -14.17 -1.46 -6.68
C LYS A 105 -14.35 -0.71 -5.36
N LEU A 106 -13.83 0.51 -5.25
CA LEU A 106 -14.00 1.36 -4.07
C LEU A 106 -15.39 2.05 -4.00
N SER A 107 -16.08 2.14 -5.12
CA SER A 107 -17.39 2.81 -5.25
C SER A 107 -18.58 1.86 -5.27
N ALA A 108 -18.33 0.56 -5.06
CA ALA A 108 -19.35 -0.48 -4.87
C ALA A 108 -19.54 -0.76 -3.37
#